data_AF-A0A540X894-F1
#
_entry.id   AF-A0A540X894-F1
#
_cell.length_a   1.000
_cell.length_b   1.000
_cell.length_c   1.000
_cell.angle_alpha   90.00
_cell.angle_beta   90.00
_cell.angle_gamma   90.00
#
_symmetry.space_group_name_H-M   'P 1'
#
loop_
_entity.id
_entity.type
_entity.pdbx_description
1 polymer ?
#
loop_
_entity_poly.entity_id
_entity_poly.type
_entity_poly.pdbx_seq_one_letter_code
_entity_poly.pdbx_strand_id
1 'polypeptide(L)'
;MRTAILTLLLSSMAATACSAAGRSTPPTPEDFFRRPDRVQIFLADNDQTWDMGPARDDTTPRSGFFLLPKEGPELSSKQRRALADLWVSAKDPASYPPRKCGFNPDIAFRFWIGKTWVDAVVCFTCREIAFHDASGKPIPAAQAGFLDGFPVMQELAKQAFPEGGFNPGF
;
A
#
# COMPACT_ATOMS: atom_id res chain seq x y z
N MET A 1 -27.79 -43.41 50.33
CA MET A 1 -28.14 -43.37 48.89
C MET A 1 -28.57 -41.94 48.54
N ARG A 2 -27.69 -41.14 47.93
CA ARG A 2 -28.02 -39.86 47.30
C ARG A 2 -27.13 -39.72 46.07
N THR A 3 -27.72 -39.95 44.91
CA THR A 3 -27.12 -39.84 43.58
C THR A 3 -27.06 -38.36 43.19
N ALA A 4 -25.87 -37.84 42.90
CA ALA A 4 -25.70 -36.52 42.31
C ALA A 4 -25.52 -36.69 40.79
N ILE A 5 -26.44 -36.10 40.03
CA ILE A 5 -26.40 -36.05 38.55
C ILE A 5 -25.60 -34.81 38.17
N LEU A 6 -24.47 -35.03 37.47
CA LEU A 6 -23.62 -33.97 36.91
C LEU A 6 -24.12 -33.66 35.49
N THR A 7 -24.67 -32.47 35.27
CA THR A 7 -25.12 -32.03 33.94
C THR A 7 -23.97 -31.29 33.24
N LEU A 8 -23.43 -31.88 32.18
CA LEU A 8 -22.41 -31.27 31.33
C LEU A 8 -23.08 -30.31 30.34
N LEU A 9 -22.91 -29.00 30.53
CA LEU A 9 -23.33 -27.98 29.57
C LEU A 9 -22.23 -27.83 28.50
N LEU A 10 -22.46 -28.37 27.31
CA LEU A 10 -21.66 -28.07 26.12
C LEU A 10 -22.01 -26.67 25.63
N SER A 11 -21.11 -25.71 25.87
CA SER A 11 -21.17 -24.38 25.28
C SER A 11 -20.73 -24.45 23.82
N SER A 12 -21.69 -24.46 22.90
CA SER A 12 -21.44 -24.31 21.46
C SER A 12 -20.89 -22.91 21.18
N MET A 13 -19.56 -22.78 21.09
CA MET A 13 -18.96 -21.60 20.48
C MET A 13 -19.27 -21.61 18.98
N ALA A 14 -20.32 -20.89 18.60
CA ALA A 14 -20.57 -20.52 17.22
C ALA A 14 -19.44 -19.56 16.80
N ALA A 15 -18.40 -20.11 16.18
CA ALA A 15 -17.41 -19.32 15.48
C ALA A 15 -18.12 -18.64 14.30
N THR A 16 -18.44 -17.36 14.45
CA THR A 16 -18.74 -16.48 13.33
C THR A 16 -17.48 -16.37 12.48
N ALA A 17 -17.31 -17.31 11.56
CA ALA A 17 -16.38 -17.18 10.46
C ALA A 17 -16.83 -15.95 9.67
N CYS A 18 -16.09 -14.84 9.78
CA CYS A 18 -16.15 -13.78 8.81
C CYS A 18 -15.91 -14.43 7.45
N SER A 19 -16.98 -14.59 6.66
CA SER A 19 -16.87 -14.96 5.27
C SER A 19 -16.11 -13.85 4.57
N ALA A 20 -14.80 -14.05 4.42
CA ALA A 20 -14.05 -13.42 3.35
C ALA A 20 -14.72 -13.92 2.06
N ALA A 21 -15.69 -13.16 1.56
CA ALA A 21 -16.32 -13.41 0.28
C ALA A 21 -15.21 -13.36 -0.77
N GLY A 22 -14.70 -14.54 -1.13
CA GLY A 22 -13.63 -14.67 -2.10
C GLY A 22 -14.10 -14.12 -3.43
N ARG A 23 -13.43 -13.08 -3.93
CA ARG A 23 -13.61 -12.63 -5.31
C ARG A 23 -13.27 -13.81 -6.23
N SER A 24 -14.19 -14.19 -7.12
CA SER A 24 -14.04 -15.33 -8.03
C SER A 24 -13.00 -15.10 -9.14
N THR A 25 -12.54 -13.85 -9.28
CA THR A 25 -11.54 -13.42 -10.26
C THR A 25 -10.40 -12.74 -9.52
N PRO A 26 -9.12 -13.00 -9.89
CA PRO A 26 -8.00 -12.26 -9.33
C PRO A 26 -8.21 -10.74 -9.50
N PRO A 27 -7.91 -9.92 -8.49
CA PRO A 27 -8.04 -8.47 -8.59
C PRO A 27 -7.12 -7.93 -9.68
N THR A 28 -7.64 -7.01 -10.49
CA THR A 28 -6.86 -6.22 -11.44
C THR A 28 -6.05 -5.14 -10.70
N PRO A 29 -5.01 -4.54 -11.31
CA PRO A 29 -4.33 -3.39 -10.72
C PRO A 29 -5.30 -2.25 -10.33
N GLU A 30 -6.28 -1.94 -11.18
CA GLU A 30 -7.32 -0.94 -10.88
C GLU A 30 -8.09 -1.27 -9.59
N ASP A 31 -8.39 -2.54 -9.34
CA ASP A 31 -9.13 -2.95 -8.13
C ASP A 31 -8.40 -2.56 -6.86
N PHE A 32 -7.06 -2.68 -6.83
CA PHE A 32 -6.26 -2.30 -5.67
C PHE A 32 -6.36 -0.81 -5.38
N PHE A 33 -6.38 0.05 -6.39
CA PHE A 33 -6.40 1.50 -6.18
C PHE A 33 -7.80 2.04 -5.89
N ARG A 34 -8.82 1.51 -6.59
CA ARG A 34 -10.18 2.03 -6.46
C ARG A 34 -10.96 1.42 -5.30
N ARG A 35 -10.68 0.15 -4.97
CA ARG A 35 -11.43 -0.63 -3.97
C ARG A 35 -10.52 -1.50 -3.09
N PRO A 36 -9.50 -0.91 -2.44
CA PRO A 36 -8.68 -1.63 -1.47
C PRO A 36 -9.49 -1.94 -0.22
N ASP A 37 -9.20 -3.08 0.41
CA ASP A 37 -9.71 -3.40 1.74
C ASP A 37 -9.01 -2.52 2.81
N ARG A 38 -7.70 -2.27 2.59
CA ARG A 38 -6.82 -1.50 3.48
C ARG A 38 -5.75 -0.78 2.64
N VAL A 39 -5.33 0.40 3.11
CA VAL A 39 -4.15 1.10 2.58
C VAL A 39 -3.25 1.49 3.74
N GLN A 40 -1.99 1.09 3.66
CA GLN A 40 -0.96 1.38 4.64
C GLN A 40 0.07 2.30 4.01
N ILE A 41 0.49 3.36 4.72
CA ILE A 41 1.56 4.24 4.26
C ILE A 41 2.90 3.85 4.92
N PHE A 42 3.99 4.00 4.18
CA PHE A 42 5.36 3.78 4.62
C PHE A 42 6.23 4.96 4.20
N LEU A 43 7.30 5.24 4.96
CA LEU A 43 8.46 5.92 4.38
C LEU A 43 9.08 4.99 3.36
N ALA A 44 9.60 5.54 2.27
CA ALA A 44 10.32 4.80 1.26
C ALA A 44 11.69 5.43 1.02
N ASP A 45 12.68 4.60 0.75
CA ASP A 45 14.04 5.04 0.42
C ASP A 45 14.63 4.14 -0.69
N ASN A 46 15.69 4.61 -1.33
CA ASN A 46 16.45 3.82 -2.28
C ASN A 46 17.26 2.76 -1.53
N ASP A 47 17.20 1.50 -1.97
CA ASP A 47 18.12 0.47 -1.47
C ASP A 47 19.50 0.70 -2.07
N GLN A 48 20.41 1.34 -1.34
CA GLN A 48 21.79 1.56 -1.79
C GLN A 48 22.64 0.28 -1.83
N THR A 49 22.09 -0.86 -1.41
CA THR A 49 22.77 -2.16 -1.44
C THR A 49 22.33 -3.04 -2.60
N TRP A 50 21.61 -2.49 -3.59
CA TRP A 50 21.05 -3.25 -4.71
C TRP A 50 22.09 -4.04 -5.52
N ASP A 51 23.35 -3.60 -5.55
CA ASP A 51 24.48 -4.26 -6.22
C ASP A 51 25.26 -5.23 -5.31
N MET A 52 25.28 -4.97 -4.00
CA MET A 52 25.97 -5.79 -2.99
C MET A 52 25.08 -6.90 -2.38
N GLY A 53 23.76 -6.80 -2.58
CA GLY A 53 22.76 -7.60 -1.89
C GLY A 53 22.52 -7.10 -0.46
N PRO A 54 21.33 -7.37 0.12
CA PRO A 54 21.04 -7.00 1.49
C PRO A 54 22.01 -7.68 2.46
N ALA A 55 22.34 -6.98 3.55
CA ALA A 55 23.07 -7.60 4.66
C ALA A 55 22.31 -8.85 5.15
N ARG A 56 23.02 -9.85 5.66
CA ARG A 56 22.45 -11.15 6.04
C ARG A 56 21.33 -11.05 7.10
N ASP A 57 21.34 -9.99 7.88
CA ASP A 57 20.42 -9.67 8.96
C ASP A 57 19.46 -8.51 8.63
N ASP A 58 19.49 -8.00 7.39
CA ASP A 58 18.55 -6.97 6.98
C ASP A 58 17.14 -7.53 6.80
N THR A 59 16.26 -7.11 7.71
CA THR A 59 14.84 -7.49 7.74
C THR A 59 13.93 -6.36 7.27
N THR A 60 14.51 -5.28 6.73
CA THR A 60 13.76 -4.11 6.26
C THR A 60 12.83 -4.53 5.12
N PRO A 61 11.51 -4.26 5.25
CA PRO A 61 10.57 -4.56 4.18
C PRO A 61 10.95 -3.81 2.90
N ARG A 62 10.67 -4.43 1.75
CA ARG A 62 10.98 -3.87 0.43
C ARG A 62 9.78 -3.86 -0.48
N SER A 63 9.81 -2.94 -1.44
CA SER A 63 8.94 -2.90 -2.62
C SER A 63 9.84 -2.83 -3.86
N GLY A 64 10.11 -3.98 -4.49
CA GLY A 64 11.14 -4.06 -5.53
C GLY A 64 12.51 -3.69 -4.96
N PHE A 65 13.15 -2.65 -5.51
CA PHE A 65 14.45 -2.13 -5.06
C PHE A 65 14.35 -0.98 -4.05
N PHE A 66 13.16 -0.72 -3.51
CA PHE A 66 12.93 0.35 -2.55
C PHE A 66 12.80 -0.22 -1.14
N LEU A 67 13.52 0.39 -0.19
CA LEU A 67 13.40 0.11 1.23
C LEU A 67 12.14 0.78 1.79
N LEU A 68 11.47 0.10 2.72
CA LEU A 68 10.33 0.64 3.47
C LEU A 68 10.73 0.73 4.96
N PRO A 69 11.63 1.67 5.34
CA PRO A 69 12.28 1.67 6.65
C PRO A 69 11.33 1.97 7.82
N LYS A 70 10.17 2.57 7.56
CA LYS A 70 9.21 2.95 8.60
C LYS A 70 7.78 2.75 8.14
N GLU A 71 7.03 1.96 8.89
CA GLU A 71 5.58 1.84 8.74
C GLU A 71 4.87 3.03 9.41
N GLY A 72 3.92 3.63 8.69
CA GLY A 72 3.04 4.69 9.20
C GLY A 72 1.70 4.16 9.71
N PRO A 73 0.65 4.99 9.75
CA PRO A 73 -0.71 4.54 10.08
C PRO A 73 -1.44 3.92 8.89
N GLU A 74 -2.39 3.02 9.16
CA GLU A 74 -3.41 2.66 8.17
C GLU A 74 -4.27 3.88 7.85
N LEU A 75 -4.56 4.10 6.57
CA LEU A 75 -5.42 5.19 6.14
C LEU A 75 -6.88 4.92 6.50
N SER A 76 -7.54 5.93 7.06
CA SER A 76 -8.99 5.91 7.31
C SER A 76 -9.80 5.71 6.03
N SER A 77 -11.04 5.24 6.15
CA SER A 77 -11.94 5.07 4.99
C SER A 77 -12.09 6.33 4.15
N LYS A 78 -12.07 7.53 4.78
CA LYS A 78 -12.12 8.81 4.07
C LYS A 78 -10.85 9.06 3.25
N GLN A 79 -9.67 8.82 3.83
CA GLN A 79 -8.39 8.97 3.13
C GLN A 79 -8.22 7.94 2.01
N ARG A 80 -8.66 6.68 2.23
CA ARG A 80 -8.68 5.66 1.18
C ARG A 80 -9.56 6.06 -0.01
N ARG A 81 -10.75 6.60 0.26
CA ARG A 81 -11.62 7.13 -0.80
C ARG A 81 -10.97 8.30 -1.54
N ALA A 82 -10.36 9.24 -0.80
CA ALA A 82 -9.65 10.35 -1.40
C ALA A 82 -8.53 9.88 -2.34
N LEU A 83 -7.76 8.84 -1.99
CA LEU A 83 -6.78 8.23 -2.89
C LEU A 83 -7.42 7.53 -4.09
N ALA A 84 -8.51 6.79 -3.88
CA ALA A 84 -9.23 6.10 -4.95
C ALA A 84 -9.76 7.07 -6.02
N ASP A 85 -10.19 8.26 -5.61
CA ASP A 85 -10.67 9.32 -6.50
C ASP A 85 -9.55 9.95 -7.34
N LEU A 86 -8.28 9.74 -7.00
CA LEU A 86 -7.12 10.17 -7.78
C LEU A 86 -6.73 9.18 -8.87
N TRP A 87 -7.30 7.97 -8.86
CA TRP A 87 -6.95 6.96 -9.84
C TRP A 87 -7.42 7.39 -11.23
N VAL A 88 -6.48 7.38 -12.16
CA VAL A 88 -6.69 7.67 -13.57
C VAL A 88 -6.30 6.46 -14.39
N SER A 89 -7.08 6.17 -15.43
CA SER A 89 -6.84 5.07 -16.34
C SER A 89 -5.53 5.27 -17.08
N ALA A 90 -4.82 4.17 -17.36
CA ALA A 90 -3.60 4.19 -18.18
C ALA A 90 -3.80 4.73 -19.62
N LYS A 91 -5.05 4.85 -20.07
CA LYS A 91 -5.41 5.38 -21.39
C LYS A 91 -5.59 6.90 -21.39
N ASP A 92 -5.72 7.51 -20.23
CA ASP A 92 -5.98 8.94 -20.08
C ASP A 92 -4.66 9.70 -19.88
N PRO A 93 -4.57 10.98 -20.30
CA PRO A 93 -3.37 11.77 -20.10
C PRO A 93 -3.18 12.14 -18.63
N ALA A 94 -1.92 12.13 -18.16
CA ALA A 94 -1.59 12.57 -16.81
C ALA A 94 -1.63 14.10 -16.67
N SER A 95 -2.26 14.62 -15.60
CA SER A 95 -2.28 16.06 -15.31
C SER A 95 -0.93 16.56 -14.79
N TYR A 96 -0.16 15.70 -14.14
CA TYR A 96 1.20 15.99 -13.68
C TYR A 96 2.24 15.26 -14.54
N PRO A 97 2.83 15.92 -15.57
CA PRO A 97 3.89 15.29 -16.34
C PRO A 97 5.13 15.06 -15.47
N PRO A 98 5.87 13.97 -15.71
CA PRO A 98 7.08 13.65 -14.97
C PRO A 98 8.15 14.73 -15.15
N ARG A 99 8.90 14.97 -14.07
CA ARG A 99 10.07 15.86 -14.06
C ARG A 99 11.34 15.03 -14.24
N LYS A 100 12.33 15.55 -14.98
CA LYS A 100 13.64 14.91 -15.08
C LYS A 100 14.32 14.89 -13.70
N CYS A 101 14.31 13.74 -13.06
CA CYS A 101 14.80 13.55 -11.69
C CYS A 101 15.26 12.09 -11.53
N GLY A 102 16.33 11.86 -10.78
CA GLY A 102 16.70 10.51 -10.37
C GLY A 102 15.71 10.07 -9.31
N PHE A 103 14.90 9.05 -9.62
CA PHE A 103 13.79 8.61 -8.76
C PHE A 103 14.26 8.42 -7.31
N ASN A 104 13.84 9.34 -6.45
CA ASN A 104 14.17 9.34 -5.03
C ASN A 104 12.87 9.19 -4.24
N PRO A 105 12.53 7.97 -3.81
CA PRO A 105 11.23 7.71 -3.19
C PRO A 105 11.10 8.51 -1.89
N ASP A 106 9.90 8.99 -1.63
CA ASP A 106 9.55 9.71 -0.40
C ASP A 106 8.68 8.83 0.50
N ILE A 107 7.67 8.19 -0.10
CA ILE A 107 6.71 7.31 0.58
C ILE A 107 6.33 6.12 -0.30
N ALA A 108 5.72 5.11 0.31
CA ALA A 108 4.96 4.10 -0.41
C ALA A 108 3.56 3.93 0.18
N PHE A 109 2.58 3.69 -0.69
CA PHE A 109 1.26 3.20 -0.30
C PHE A 109 1.14 1.73 -0.65
N ARG A 110 0.82 0.90 0.35
CA ARG A 110 0.49 -0.52 0.15
C ARG A 110 -1.01 -0.72 0.17
N PHE A 111 -1.56 -1.07 -0.99
CA PHE A 111 -2.98 -1.34 -1.20
C PHE A 111 -3.25 -2.83 -1.06
N TRP A 112 -4.08 -3.22 -0.09
CA TRP A 112 -4.39 -4.62 0.19
C TRP A 112 -5.74 -5.02 -0.41
N ILE A 113 -5.79 -6.21 -0.99
CA ILE A 113 -7.02 -6.97 -1.25
C ILE A 113 -6.83 -8.39 -0.72
N GLY A 114 -7.56 -8.75 0.33
CA GLY A 114 -7.37 -9.99 1.05
C GLY A 114 -5.94 -10.15 1.56
N LYS A 115 -5.22 -11.17 1.06
CA LYS A 115 -3.86 -11.51 1.48
C LYS A 115 -2.77 -11.03 0.52
N THR A 116 -3.14 -10.35 -0.56
CA THR A 116 -2.20 -9.82 -1.56
C THR A 116 -2.24 -8.30 -1.56
N TRP A 117 -1.22 -7.67 -2.14
CA TRP A 117 -1.10 -6.22 -2.20
C TRP A 117 -0.40 -5.74 -3.46
N VAL A 118 -0.56 -4.44 -3.72
CA VAL A 118 0.23 -3.64 -4.67
C VAL A 118 0.83 -2.47 -3.92
N ASP A 119 2.11 -2.24 -4.14
CA ASP A 119 2.81 -1.07 -3.63
C ASP A 119 2.86 0.02 -4.70
N ALA A 120 2.54 1.25 -4.33
CA ALA A 120 2.75 2.46 -5.11
C ALA A 120 3.81 3.31 -4.42
N VAL A 121 5.04 3.24 -4.90
CA VAL A 121 6.18 4.02 -4.39
C VAL A 121 6.18 5.37 -5.08
N VAL A 122 6.16 6.45 -4.31
CA VAL A 122 5.95 7.81 -4.80
C VAL A 122 7.24 8.62 -4.64
N CYS A 123 7.66 9.26 -5.72
CA CYS A 123 8.66 10.31 -5.69
C CYS A 123 7.96 11.65 -5.95
N PHE A 124 7.82 12.47 -4.91
CA PHE A 124 7.21 13.80 -4.99
C PHE A 124 8.03 14.76 -5.84
N THR A 125 9.36 14.62 -5.82
CA THR A 125 10.26 15.47 -6.63
C THR A 125 10.12 15.19 -8.12
N CYS A 126 10.14 13.92 -8.52
CA CYS A 126 9.98 13.51 -9.91
C CYS A 126 8.51 13.64 -10.39
N ARG A 127 7.55 13.66 -9.46
CA ARG A 127 6.12 13.48 -9.74
C ARG A 127 5.85 12.17 -10.47
N GLU A 128 6.52 11.12 -10.01
CA GLU A 128 6.43 9.78 -10.58
C GLU A 128 6.03 8.76 -9.51
N ILE A 129 5.43 7.66 -9.97
CA ILE A 129 5.01 6.54 -9.13
C ILE A 129 5.52 5.25 -9.76
N ALA A 130 6.22 4.45 -8.97
CA ALA A 130 6.63 3.11 -9.34
C ALA A 130 5.71 2.09 -8.66
N PHE A 131 5.09 1.21 -9.45
CA PHE A 131 4.15 0.21 -8.95
C PHE A 131 4.82 -1.17 -8.87
N HIS A 132 4.60 -1.89 -7.77
CA HIS A 132 5.10 -3.26 -7.59
C HIS A 132 4.01 -4.18 -7.07
N ASP A 133 4.03 -5.44 -7.51
CA ASP A 133 3.19 -6.47 -6.92
C ASP A 133 3.76 -6.97 -5.57
N ALA A 134 3.02 -7.84 -4.89
CA ALA A 134 3.44 -8.43 -3.62
C ALA A 134 4.74 -9.27 -3.70
N SER A 135 5.20 -9.65 -4.89
CA SER A 135 6.48 -10.31 -5.12
C SER A 135 7.63 -9.34 -5.42
N GLY A 136 7.36 -8.02 -5.41
CA GLY A 136 8.31 -6.98 -5.73
C GLY A 136 8.56 -6.82 -7.23
N LYS A 137 7.73 -7.41 -8.10
CA LYS A 137 7.87 -7.23 -9.55
C LYS A 137 7.25 -5.92 -9.99
N PRO A 138 7.91 -5.15 -10.88
CA PRO A 138 7.37 -3.90 -11.38
C PRO A 138 6.09 -4.15 -12.20
N ILE A 139 5.07 -3.35 -11.94
CA ILE A 139 3.83 -3.30 -12.72
C ILE A 139 3.97 -2.13 -13.70
N PRO A 140 3.92 -2.36 -15.04
CA PRO A 140 4.02 -1.28 -16.00
C PRO A 140 2.89 -0.26 -15.82
N ALA A 141 3.21 1.05 -15.92
CA ALA A 141 2.21 2.13 -15.80
C ALA A 141 1.04 1.96 -16.79
N ALA A 142 1.32 1.43 -17.99
CA ALA A 142 0.32 1.09 -18.99
C ALA A 142 -0.75 0.07 -18.52
N GLN A 143 -0.47 -0.67 -17.44
CA GLN A 143 -1.37 -1.67 -16.84
C GLN A 143 -1.96 -1.21 -15.50
N ALA A 144 -1.23 -0.38 -14.74
CA ALA A 144 -1.64 0.07 -13.40
C ALA A 144 -2.62 1.27 -13.42
N GLY A 145 -2.55 2.10 -14.46
CA GLY A 145 -3.04 3.48 -14.36
C GLY A 145 -2.06 4.33 -13.56
N PHE A 146 -2.51 5.47 -13.04
CA PHE A 146 -1.70 6.32 -12.15
C PHE A 146 -2.57 7.07 -11.13
N LEU A 147 -1.94 7.56 -10.05
CA LEU A 147 -2.58 8.40 -9.05
C LEU A 147 -2.24 9.86 -9.33
N ASP A 148 -3.20 10.63 -9.85
CA ASP A 148 -2.99 11.98 -10.38
C ASP A 148 -3.24 13.08 -9.34
N GLY A 149 -2.74 12.89 -8.11
CA GLY A 149 -3.02 13.79 -6.99
C GLY A 149 -1.87 13.93 -6.01
N PHE A 150 -0.70 14.31 -6.53
CA PHE A 150 0.51 14.55 -5.72
C PHE A 150 0.26 15.44 -4.48
N PRO A 151 -0.49 16.55 -4.55
CA PRO A 151 -0.77 17.36 -3.36
C PRO A 151 -1.53 16.59 -2.25
N VAL A 152 -2.47 15.72 -2.63
CA VAL A 152 -3.22 14.90 -1.67
C VAL A 152 -2.29 13.86 -1.05
N MET A 153 -1.45 13.20 -1.84
CA MET A 153 -0.47 12.24 -1.34
C MET A 153 0.56 12.88 -0.41
N GLN A 154 1.03 14.09 -0.71
CA GLN A 154 1.93 14.86 0.15
C GLN A 154 1.28 15.23 1.49
N GLU A 155 0.00 15.62 1.47
CA GLU A 155 -0.73 15.92 2.71
C GLU A 155 -0.90 14.66 3.59
N LEU A 156 -1.20 13.51 2.98
CA LEU A 156 -1.24 12.23 3.71
C LEU A 156 0.13 11.87 4.29
N ALA A 157 1.21 12.13 3.55
CA ALA A 157 2.57 11.91 4.04
C ALA A 157 2.88 12.77 5.27
N LYS A 158 2.55 14.07 5.24
CA LYS A 158 2.76 14.98 6.38
C LYS A 158 1.96 14.56 7.62
N GLN A 159 0.73 14.09 7.42
CA GLN A 159 -0.09 13.58 8.53
C GLN A 159 0.49 12.29 9.12
N ALA A 160 1.05 11.41 8.28
CA ALA A 160 1.63 10.14 8.70
C ALA A 160 3.00 10.27 9.35
N PHE A 161 3.84 11.18 8.83
CA PHE A 161 5.20 11.43 9.32
C PHE A 161 5.46 12.95 9.40
N PRO A 162 5.01 13.61 10.49
CA PRO A 162 5.17 15.07 10.66
C PRO A 162 6.63 15.55 10.59
N GLU A 163 7.58 14.68 10.93
CA GLU A 163 9.02 14.93 10.86
C GLU A 163 9.63 14.77 9.46
N GLY A 164 8.88 14.22 8.49
CA GLY A 164 9.41 13.81 7.18
C GLY A 164 9.72 14.94 6.19
N GLY A 165 9.38 16.19 6.52
CA GLY A 165 9.80 17.35 5.73
C GLY A 165 9.25 17.40 4.29
N PHE A 166 8.11 16.77 4.01
CA PHE A 166 7.48 16.69 2.68
C PHE A 166 6.94 18.04 2.19
N ASN A 167 7.83 19.00 1.90
CA ASN A 167 7.43 20.30 1.38
C ASN A 167 7.13 20.19 -0.12
N PRO A 168 6.11 20.90 -0.63
CA PRO A 168 5.90 21.00 -2.06
C PRO A 168 7.13 21.65 -2.67
N GLY A 169 7.94 20.87 -3.37
CA GLY A 169 8.97 21.38 -4.25
C GLY A 169 8.28 22.18 -5.35
N PHE A 170 8.40 23.51 -5.28
CA PHE A 170 7.96 24.44 -6.31
C PHE A 170 8.47 23.97 -7.69
#